data_AF-A0A846DHD3-F1
#
_entry.id   AF-A0A846DHD3-F1
#
_cell.length_a   1.000
_cell.length_b   1.000
_cell.length_c   1.000
_cell.angle_alpha   90.00
_cell.angle_beta   90.00
_cell.angle_gamma   90.00
#
_symmetry.space_group_name_H-M   'P 1'
#
loop_
_entity.id
_entity.type
_entity.pdbx_description
1 polymer ?
#
loop_
_entity_poly.entity_id
_entity_poly.type
_entity_poly.pdbx_seq_one_letter_code
_entity_poly.pdbx_strand_id
1 'polypeptide(L)'
;MKQNQLFQQTRWRLASWYAGVMGGILSISGLGVYEAIAHAHWVTVDRELTSVAGTLHDSVETILKQPGKLETKLEQILPNICLVQTSCFNNKLNSERHLVGVLRQEDYYIIFLDSTGKLVASAGNVPDELFGQKHRLNYTITLQLIETKNIRYRQISLLLHTQDNRFWGYLQVGRSLQDFDDYLKAVRWIMLLGLPIAMIFVGVSSWCLAGLAMQPIYQFYQQIQQFTADAAHELRTPLAAIRATVESTLRMSKLSEIEARSTLEVIKRQNYRLSQLVGDLLLLSRMDRRGLPLQQNLENQVCLQDLVNDIAEELAPLAVAANLQLNRNIQIDEPVKVRGNEEQLYRMVANLLINAIHYTPADGKVTLILESCYSYVMIQVQDTGIGISIEEQKHIFERFYRVNSDRSRKSGGFGLGLPISMAIAEAHQGDIKVESELDKGSTFTIRLPISN
;
A
#
# COMPACT_ATOMS: atom_id res chain seq x y z
N MET A 1 -16.10 -17.22 -16.25
CA MET A 1 -15.15 -16.48 -17.12
C MET A 1 -15.33 -14.95 -17.12
N LYS A 2 -16.55 -14.37 -17.07
CA LYS A 2 -16.75 -12.90 -17.02
C LYS A 2 -16.23 -12.20 -15.76
N GLN A 3 -16.21 -12.86 -14.60
CA GLN A 3 -15.75 -12.23 -13.34
C GLN A 3 -14.24 -12.04 -13.25
N ASN A 4 -13.46 -12.90 -13.91
CA ASN A 4 -12.02 -12.71 -14.02
C ASN A 4 -11.70 -11.43 -14.84
N GLN A 5 -12.56 -11.07 -15.80
CA GLN A 5 -12.40 -9.86 -16.61
C GLN A 5 -12.62 -8.58 -15.81
N LEU A 6 -13.67 -8.50 -14.98
CA LEU A 6 -13.89 -7.33 -14.12
C LEU A 6 -12.72 -7.12 -13.15
N PHE A 7 -12.22 -8.19 -12.56
CA PHE A 7 -11.09 -8.12 -11.63
C PHE A 7 -9.80 -7.70 -12.34
N GLN A 8 -9.53 -8.27 -13.51
CA GLN A 8 -8.40 -7.86 -14.35
C GLN A 8 -8.52 -6.39 -14.78
N GLN A 9 -9.71 -5.93 -15.14
CA GLN A 9 -9.96 -4.52 -15.48
C GLN A 9 -9.72 -3.61 -14.28
N THR A 10 -10.19 -3.97 -13.08
CA THR A 10 -9.97 -3.18 -11.86
C THR A 10 -8.49 -3.16 -11.49
N ARG A 11 -7.78 -4.28 -11.62
CA ARG A 11 -6.32 -4.35 -11.41
C ARG A 11 -5.58 -3.44 -12.39
N TRP A 12 -5.92 -3.50 -13.68
CA TRP A 12 -5.35 -2.63 -14.70
C TRP A 12 -5.62 -1.15 -14.43
N ARG A 13 -6.85 -0.79 -14.03
CA ARG A 13 -7.21 0.59 -13.67
C ARG A 13 -6.41 1.07 -12.46
N LEU A 14 -6.32 0.26 -11.41
CA LEU A 14 -5.59 0.62 -10.19
C LEU A 14 -4.10 0.80 -10.47
N ALA A 15 -3.48 -0.17 -11.16
CA ALA A 15 -2.08 -0.10 -11.54
C ALA A 15 -1.78 1.10 -12.45
N SER A 16 -2.67 1.39 -13.41
CA SER A 16 -2.55 2.54 -14.32
C SER A 16 -2.64 3.87 -13.57
N TRP A 17 -3.59 4.01 -12.62
CA TRP A 17 -3.70 5.21 -11.79
C TRP A 17 -2.45 5.43 -10.92
N TYR A 18 -1.97 4.40 -10.22
CA TYR A 18 -0.74 4.52 -9.43
C TYR A 18 0.47 4.87 -10.27
N ALA A 19 0.65 4.20 -11.41
CA ALA A 19 1.76 4.48 -12.33
C ALA A 19 1.66 5.89 -12.92
N GLY A 20 0.44 6.35 -13.25
CA GLY A 20 0.20 7.69 -13.78
C GLY A 20 0.50 8.78 -12.75
N VAL A 21 0.02 8.63 -11.51
CA VAL A 21 0.29 9.61 -10.43
C VAL A 21 1.77 9.66 -10.08
N MET A 22 2.42 8.50 -9.88
CA MET A 22 3.86 8.45 -9.58
C MET A 22 4.69 8.98 -10.75
N GLY A 23 4.32 8.65 -11.99
CA GLY A 23 4.99 9.19 -13.18
C GLY A 23 4.88 10.71 -13.29
N GLY A 24 3.70 11.26 -12.97
CA GLY A 24 3.49 12.70 -12.88
C GLY A 24 4.38 13.37 -11.83
N ILE A 25 4.42 12.81 -10.61
CA ILE A 25 5.24 13.32 -9.51
C ILE A 25 6.74 13.27 -9.86
N LEU A 26 7.21 12.14 -10.40
CA LEU A 26 8.62 11.97 -10.80
C LEU A 26 9.01 12.93 -11.92
N SER A 27 8.12 13.16 -12.89
CA SER A 27 8.38 14.09 -14.00
C SER A 27 8.47 15.54 -13.51
N ILE A 28 7.52 15.97 -12.68
CA ILE A 28 7.51 17.33 -12.10
C ILE A 28 8.74 17.53 -11.21
N SER A 29 9.04 16.55 -10.35
CA SER A 29 10.18 16.61 -9.44
C SER A 29 11.51 16.63 -10.20
N GLY A 30 11.63 15.82 -11.25
CA GLY A 30 12.79 15.84 -12.13
C GLY A 30 12.99 17.20 -12.81
N LEU A 31 11.92 17.81 -13.32
CA LEU A 31 11.98 19.13 -13.95
C LEU A 31 12.40 20.20 -12.95
N GLY A 32 11.83 20.18 -11.74
CA GLY A 32 12.22 21.09 -10.67
C GLY A 32 13.69 20.96 -10.28
N VAL A 33 14.23 19.73 -10.20
CA VAL A 33 15.66 19.50 -9.93
C VAL A 33 16.53 20.04 -11.08
N TYR A 34 16.14 19.82 -12.33
CA TYR A 34 16.87 20.35 -13.48
C TYR A 34 16.94 21.88 -13.46
N GLU A 35 15.80 22.55 -13.23
CA GLU A 35 15.75 24.01 -13.14
C GLU A 35 16.56 24.55 -11.95
N ALA A 36 16.48 23.88 -10.79
CA ALA A 36 17.25 24.26 -9.60
C ALA A 36 18.77 24.15 -9.82
N ILE A 37 19.24 23.07 -10.44
CA ILE A 37 20.66 22.88 -10.77
C ILE A 37 21.12 23.94 -11.79
N ALA A 38 20.34 24.16 -12.85
CA ALA A 38 20.66 25.17 -13.86
C ALA A 38 20.74 26.57 -13.25
N HIS A 39 19.78 26.94 -12.38
CA HIS A 39 19.76 28.23 -11.70
C HIS A 39 20.93 28.40 -10.72
N ALA A 40 21.20 27.40 -9.89
CA ALA A 40 22.29 27.45 -8.91
C ALA A 40 23.67 27.61 -9.58
N HIS A 41 23.92 26.88 -10.67
CA HIS A 41 25.14 27.03 -11.45
C HIS A 41 25.22 28.41 -12.14
N TRP A 42 24.11 28.93 -12.67
CA TRP A 42 24.08 30.26 -13.27
C TRP A 42 24.51 31.35 -12.28
N VAL A 43 23.97 31.31 -11.06
CA VAL A 43 24.35 32.24 -9.97
C VAL A 43 25.81 32.07 -9.58
N THR A 44 26.33 30.84 -9.59
CA THR A 44 27.73 30.55 -9.28
C THR A 44 28.67 31.17 -10.33
N VAL A 45 28.37 30.99 -11.62
CA VAL A 45 29.14 31.59 -12.71
C VAL A 45 29.15 33.12 -12.61
N ASP A 46 28.01 33.74 -12.32
CA ASP A 46 27.92 35.20 -12.14
C ASP A 46 28.78 35.70 -10.97
N ARG A 47 28.77 34.98 -9.84
CA ARG A 47 29.60 35.31 -8.66
C ARG A 47 31.09 35.15 -8.93
N GLU A 48 31.49 34.03 -9.54
CA GLU A 48 32.88 33.78 -9.92
C GLU A 48 33.38 34.85 -10.90
N LEU A 49 32.60 35.15 -11.95
CA LEU A 49 32.96 36.15 -12.94
C LEU A 49 33.08 37.54 -12.32
N THR A 50 32.17 37.93 -11.42
CA THR A 50 32.22 39.22 -10.73
C THR A 50 33.43 39.32 -9.80
N SER A 51 33.77 38.25 -9.08
CA SER A 51 34.94 38.21 -8.20
C SER A 51 36.25 38.28 -8.99
N VAL A 52 36.37 37.52 -10.08
CA VAL A 52 37.54 37.56 -10.97
C VAL A 52 37.68 38.94 -11.62
N ALA A 53 36.59 39.50 -12.13
CA ALA A 53 36.63 40.81 -12.78
C ALA A 53 36.95 41.94 -11.78
N GLY A 54 36.41 41.89 -10.57
CA GLY A 54 36.68 42.88 -9.52
C GLY A 54 38.14 42.84 -9.04
N THR A 55 38.67 41.65 -8.75
CA THR A 55 40.09 41.49 -8.35
C THR A 55 41.04 41.96 -9.44
N LEU A 56 40.71 41.69 -10.70
CA LEU A 56 41.49 42.18 -11.84
C LEU A 56 41.36 43.71 -11.97
N HIS A 57 40.15 44.25 -11.86
CA HIS A 57 39.89 45.68 -11.91
C HIS A 57 40.74 46.45 -10.88
N ASP A 58 40.68 46.04 -9.61
CA ASP A 58 41.42 46.67 -8.52
C ASP A 58 42.94 46.56 -8.74
N SER A 59 43.41 45.41 -9.21
CA SER A 59 44.84 45.19 -9.47
C SER A 59 45.35 46.07 -10.62
N VAL A 60 44.56 46.23 -11.68
CA VAL A 60 44.95 47.02 -12.86
C VAL A 60 44.91 48.52 -12.56
N GLU A 61 43.89 49.02 -11.84
CA GLU A 61 43.74 50.45 -11.53
C GLU A 61 44.95 51.01 -10.76
N THR A 62 45.62 50.18 -9.95
CA THR A 62 46.84 50.56 -9.24
C THR A 62 48.05 50.85 -10.14
N ILE A 63 48.01 50.45 -11.42
CA ILE A 63 49.13 50.59 -12.37
C ILE A 63 48.89 51.71 -13.39
N LEU A 64 47.62 52.05 -13.68
CA LEU A 64 47.23 52.97 -14.76
C LEU A 64 47.53 54.43 -14.42
N LYS A 65 48.37 55.09 -15.23
CA LYS A 65 48.75 56.50 -15.10
C LYS A 65 48.24 57.36 -16.25
N GLN A 66 48.32 56.89 -17.49
CA GLN A 66 47.90 57.66 -18.67
C GLN A 66 46.67 57.05 -19.35
N PRO A 67 45.61 57.82 -19.63
CA PRO A 67 44.45 57.33 -20.38
C PRO A 67 44.84 56.74 -21.74
N GLY A 68 44.36 55.54 -22.05
CA GLY A 68 44.55 54.89 -23.35
C GLY A 68 45.95 54.36 -23.66
N LYS A 69 46.90 54.43 -22.71
CA LYS A 69 48.21 53.77 -22.82
C LYS A 69 48.35 52.72 -21.73
N LEU A 70 48.82 51.54 -22.11
CA LEU A 70 49.11 50.44 -21.22
C LEU A 70 50.56 50.55 -20.73
N GLU A 71 50.80 50.55 -19.42
CA GLU A 71 52.15 50.54 -18.86
C GLU A 71 52.79 49.15 -18.98
N THR A 72 54.11 49.11 -19.19
CA THR A 72 54.91 47.87 -19.27
C THR A 72 54.86 47.01 -18.00
N LYS A 73 54.45 47.59 -16.86
CA LYS A 73 54.22 46.84 -15.62
C LYS A 73 53.00 45.90 -15.67
N LEU A 74 52.09 46.09 -16.63
CA LEU A 74 50.91 45.24 -16.77
C LEU A 74 51.26 43.81 -17.21
N GLU A 75 52.36 43.64 -17.94
CA GLU A 75 52.91 42.32 -18.33
C GLU A 75 53.30 41.46 -17.11
N GLN A 76 53.53 42.07 -15.94
CA GLN A 76 53.84 41.36 -14.69
C GLN A 76 52.57 40.81 -14.00
N ILE A 77 51.39 41.41 -14.22
CA ILE A 77 50.11 40.96 -13.63
C ILE A 77 49.39 39.97 -14.53
N LEU A 78 49.46 40.18 -15.85
CA LEU A 78 48.81 39.34 -16.84
C LEU A 78 49.86 38.88 -17.87
N PRO A 79 50.57 37.77 -17.62
CA PRO A 79 51.46 37.18 -18.61
C PRO A 79 50.60 36.69 -19.79
N ASN A 80 51.00 37.05 -21.02
CA ASN A 80 50.27 36.83 -22.30
C ASN A 80 49.21 37.88 -22.68
N ILE A 81 49.38 39.15 -22.29
CA ILE A 81 48.61 40.26 -22.91
C ILE A 81 49.08 40.48 -24.36
N CYS A 82 48.12 40.49 -25.27
CA CYS A 82 48.30 40.90 -26.65
C CYS A 82 47.99 42.39 -26.82
N LEU A 83 49.00 43.19 -27.18
CA LEU A 83 48.83 44.59 -27.57
C LEU A 83 48.49 44.69 -29.06
N VAL A 84 47.42 45.40 -29.42
CA VAL A 84 46.91 45.53 -30.80
C VAL A 84 47.94 46.11 -31.79
N GLN A 85 49.01 46.74 -31.30
CA GLN A 85 50.10 47.26 -32.14
C GLN A 85 51.14 46.20 -32.57
N THR A 86 51.03 44.95 -32.10
CA THR A 86 51.93 43.84 -32.48
C THR A 86 51.10 42.63 -32.88
N SER A 87 51.40 42.01 -34.03
CA SER A 87 50.65 40.88 -34.57
C SER A 87 50.76 39.66 -33.66
N CYS A 88 49.75 39.44 -32.81
CA CYS A 88 49.62 38.20 -32.05
C CYS A 88 49.10 37.11 -32.97
N PHE A 89 50.03 36.48 -33.68
CA PHE A 89 49.77 35.23 -34.37
C PHE A 89 50.48 34.11 -33.60
N ASN A 90 49.66 33.22 -33.03
CA ASN A 90 49.97 31.86 -32.60
C ASN A 90 51.40 31.61 -32.08
N ASN A 91 51.60 31.73 -30.77
CA ASN A 91 52.51 30.82 -30.09
C ASN A 91 51.77 30.14 -28.95
N LYS A 92 51.20 28.96 -29.25
CA LYS A 92 50.95 27.94 -28.24
C LYS A 92 52.32 27.51 -27.71
N LEU A 93 52.74 28.05 -26.57
CA LEU A 93 53.89 27.49 -25.87
C LEU A 93 53.61 27.43 -24.37
N ASN A 94 53.67 26.21 -23.86
CA ASN A 94 53.76 25.84 -22.45
C ASN A 94 54.57 26.87 -21.65
N SER A 95 53.99 27.42 -20.58
CA SER A 95 54.79 27.89 -19.46
C SER A 95 54.01 27.85 -18.16
N GLU A 96 54.76 27.49 -17.13
CA GLU A 96 54.33 26.99 -15.85
C GLU A 96 53.65 28.06 -14.99
N ARG A 97 52.71 27.55 -14.17
CA ARG A 97 52.07 28.15 -12.99
C ARG A 97 52.77 29.42 -12.50
N HIS A 98 52.11 30.58 -12.44
CA HIS A 98 52.23 31.55 -11.33
C HIS A 98 51.15 32.66 -11.36
N LEU A 99 50.79 33.11 -10.14
CA LEU A 99 49.87 34.17 -9.64
C LEU A 99 48.42 34.24 -10.15
N VAL A 100 48.13 33.71 -11.34
CA VAL A 100 46.77 33.51 -11.88
C VAL A 100 46.52 32.00 -12.07
N GLY A 101 47.00 31.17 -11.14
CA GLY A 101 46.82 29.70 -11.17
C GLY A 101 45.38 29.22 -10.95
N VAL A 102 44.44 30.13 -10.73
CA VAL A 102 43.01 29.85 -10.50
C VAL A 102 42.16 30.07 -11.76
N LEU A 103 42.66 30.82 -12.75
CA LEU A 103 42.01 30.92 -14.05
C LEU A 103 42.64 29.87 -14.95
N ARG A 104 41.89 28.82 -15.32
CA ARG A 104 42.21 28.10 -16.56
C ARG A 104 42.11 29.16 -17.66
N GLN A 105 43.25 29.65 -18.15
CA GLN A 105 43.33 30.69 -19.18
C GLN A 105 42.57 30.32 -20.47
N GLU A 106 42.13 29.06 -20.60
CA GLU A 106 41.31 28.59 -21.72
C GLU A 106 39.83 29.00 -21.64
N ASP A 107 39.30 29.22 -20.43
CA ASP A 107 37.86 29.44 -20.20
C ASP A 107 37.48 30.93 -20.09
N TYR A 108 38.46 31.79 -19.86
CA TYR A 108 38.28 33.23 -19.67
C TYR A 108 38.98 34.04 -20.75
N TYR A 109 38.39 35.17 -21.11
CA TYR A 109 39.03 36.19 -21.93
C TYR A 109 38.90 37.56 -21.27
N ILE A 110 39.88 38.41 -21.55
CA ILE A 110 39.97 39.77 -21.02
C ILE A 110 40.19 40.71 -22.19
N ILE A 111 39.46 41.82 -22.21
CA ILE A 111 39.51 42.85 -23.23
C ILE A 111 39.64 44.21 -22.54
N PHE A 112 40.61 45.01 -22.99
CA PHE A 112 40.80 46.39 -22.59
C PHE A 112 40.37 47.32 -23.72
N LEU A 113 39.45 48.23 -23.43
CA LEU A 113 38.95 49.24 -24.36
C LEU A 113 39.35 50.64 -23.88
N ASP A 114 39.74 51.51 -24.80
CA ASP A 114 39.99 52.93 -24.49
C ASP A 114 38.69 53.70 -24.21
N SER A 115 38.81 55.01 -23.90
CA SER A 115 37.67 55.90 -23.68
C SER A 115 36.73 56.09 -24.90
N THR A 116 37.16 55.69 -26.09
CA THR A 116 36.39 55.70 -27.34
C THR A 116 35.79 54.34 -27.69
N GLY A 117 36.07 53.31 -26.88
CA GLY A 117 35.64 51.93 -27.11
C GLY A 117 36.48 51.15 -28.10
N LYS A 118 37.70 51.62 -28.40
CA LYS A 118 38.64 50.93 -29.27
C LYS A 118 39.45 49.91 -28.47
N LEU A 119 39.64 48.71 -29.03
CA LEU A 119 40.47 47.67 -28.44
C LEU A 119 41.93 48.14 -28.29
N VAL A 120 42.42 48.14 -27.06
CA VAL A 120 43.81 48.48 -26.69
C VAL A 120 44.63 47.21 -26.53
N ALA A 121 44.08 46.22 -25.82
CA ALA A 121 44.73 44.96 -25.55
C ALA A 121 43.73 43.85 -25.25
N SER A 122 44.14 42.60 -25.43
CA SER A 122 43.36 41.41 -25.06
C SER A 122 44.23 40.33 -24.43
N ALA A 123 43.64 39.45 -23.62
CA ALA A 123 44.30 38.27 -23.08
C ALA A 123 43.32 37.08 -23.04
N GLY A 124 43.85 35.87 -23.14
CA GLY A 124 43.05 34.64 -23.20
C GLY A 124 42.39 34.38 -24.56
N ASN A 125 41.42 33.46 -24.58
CA ASN A 125 40.74 33.04 -25.81
C ASN A 125 39.57 33.99 -26.16
N VAL A 126 39.89 35.16 -26.70
CA VAL A 126 38.86 36.08 -27.21
C VAL A 126 38.28 35.55 -28.53
N PRO A 127 36.94 35.49 -28.68
CA PRO A 127 36.31 35.11 -29.94
C PRO A 127 36.63 36.08 -31.09
N ASP A 128 36.97 35.56 -32.28
CA ASP A 128 37.37 36.34 -33.46
C ASP A 128 36.37 37.45 -33.84
N GLU A 129 35.08 37.21 -33.61
CA GLU A 129 33.97 38.12 -33.98
C GLU A 129 33.82 39.34 -33.05
N LEU A 130 34.48 39.33 -31.89
CA LEU A 130 34.57 40.47 -30.98
C LEU A 130 35.68 41.45 -31.39
N PHE A 131 36.62 41.04 -32.25
CA PHE A 131 37.64 41.93 -32.80
C PHE A 131 37.05 42.77 -33.94
N GLY A 132 36.86 44.08 -33.69
CA GLY A 132 36.44 45.05 -34.72
C GLY A 132 34.99 45.52 -34.65
N GLN A 133 34.21 45.05 -33.67
CA GLN A 133 32.90 45.66 -33.38
C GLN A 133 33.08 46.96 -32.58
N LYS A 134 32.30 48.00 -32.92
CA LYS A 134 32.12 49.14 -32.02
C LYS A 134 31.29 48.67 -30.82
N HIS A 135 31.96 48.34 -29.72
CA HIS A 135 31.29 47.93 -28.50
C HIS A 135 30.34 49.05 -28.05
N ARG A 136 29.04 48.73 -27.89
CA ARG A 136 28.05 49.68 -27.34
C ARG A 136 28.31 49.80 -25.84
N LEU A 137 28.86 50.93 -25.43
CA LEU A 137 29.30 51.16 -24.05
C LEU A 137 28.18 51.83 -23.25
N ASN A 138 27.60 51.09 -22.32
CA ASN A 138 26.74 51.65 -21.28
C ASN A 138 27.62 52.01 -20.07
N TYR A 139 27.39 53.18 -19.48
CA TYR A 139 28.20 53.77 -18.39
C TYR A 139 28.06 53.06 -17.02
N THR A 140 27.61 51.81 -16.98
CA THR A 140 27.35 51.04 -15.75
C THR A 140 27.92 49.62 -15.85
N ILE A 141 28.14 48.99 -14.69
CA ILE A 141 28.51 47.56 -14.63
C ILE A 141 27.37 46.75 -15.27
N THR A 142 27.69 46.03 -16.35
CA THR A 142 26.68 45.21 -17.06
C THR A 142 27.16 43.79 -17.26
N LEU A 143 26.33 42.83 -16.82
CA LEU A 143 26.44 41.41 -17.16
C LEU A 143 25.66 41.15 -18.45
N GLN A 144 26.32 40.56 -19.44
CA GLN A 144 25.74 40.29 -20.75
C GLN A 144 26.00 38.84 -21.16
N LEU A 145 25.05 38.25 -21.90
CA LEU A 145 25.24 36.96 -22.56
C LEU A 145 25.56 37.24 -24.03
N ILE A 146 26.67 36.71 -24.50
CA ILE A 146 27.14 36.85 -25.88
C ILE A 146 27.14 35.46 -26.51
N GLU A 147 26.62 35.33 -27.72
CA GLU A 147 26.63 34.07 -28.45
C GLU A 147 27.45 34.24 -29.72
N THR A 148 28.44 33.38 -29.91
CA THR A 148 29.40 33.48 -31.02
C THR A 148 29.78 32.08 -31.47
N LYS A 149 29.66 31.78 -32.77
CA LYS A 149 29.92 30.44 -33.35
C LYS A 149 29.29 29.29 -32.53
N ASN A 150 28.05 29.47 -32.04
CA ASN A 150 27.30 28.49 -31.24
C ASN A 150 27.90 28.17 -29.86
N ILE A 151 28.80 29.02 -29.35
CA ILE A 151 29.30 29.01 -27.97
C ILE A 151 28.74 30.25 -27.26
N ARG A 152 28.20 30.04 -26.06
CA ARG A 152 27.69 31.11 -25.23
C ARG A 152 28.77 31.58 -24.27
N TYR A 153 28.89 32.88 -24.12
CA TYR A 153 29.83 33.54 -23.22
C TYR A 153 29.08 34.43 -22.26
N ARG A 154 29.48 34.41 -20.99
CA ARG A 154 29.01 35.36 -19.98
C ARG A 154 30.07 36.43 -19.80
N GLN A 155 29.73 37.70 -20.03
CA GLN A 155 30.65 38.82 -19.97
C GLN A 155 30.21 39.84 -18.91
N ILE A 156 31.18 40.38 -18.17
CA ILE A 156 31.01 41.55 -17.30
C ILE A 156 31.87 42.70 -17.82
N SER A 157 31.32 43.91 -17.78
CA SER A 157 32.04 45.14 -18.17
C SER A 157 32.18 46.06 -16.96
N LEU A 158 33.41 46.50 -16.66
CA LEU A 158 33.77 47.40 -15.57
C LEU A 158 34.45 48.66 -16.14
N LEU A 159 34.31 49.80 -15.46
CA LEU A 159 34.98 51.05 -15.84
C LEU A 159 36.36 51.12 -15.18
N LEU A 160 37.39 51.52 -15.90
CA LEU A 160 38.74 51.71 -15.36
C LEU A 160 39.04 53.20 -15.18
N HIS A 161 39.66 53.57 -14.06
CA HIS A 161 40.25 54.88 -13.85
C HIS A 161 41.78 54.80 -13.76
N THR A 162 42.41 55.97 -13.84
CA THR A 162 43.82 56.17 -13.53
C THR A 162 44.00 56.45 -12.04
N GLN A 163 45.23 56.37 -11.54
CA GLN A 163 45.58 56.76 -10.16
C GLN A 163 45.08 58.17 -9.78
N ASP A 164 44.99 59.08 -10.75
CA ASP A 164 44.49 60.45 -10.58
C ASP A 164 42.95 60.56 -10.73
N ASN A 165 42.23 59.44 -10.65
CA ASN A 165 40.78 59.33 -10.78
C ASN A 165 40.22 59.83 -12.13
N ARG A 166 41.03 59.84 -13.19
CA ARG A 166 40.56 60.14 -14.56
C ARG A 166 40.13 58.86 -15.24
N PHE A 167 39.00 58.92 -15.95
CA PHE A 167 38.49 57.80 -16.74
C PHE A 167 39.52 57.33 -17.78
N TRP A 168 39.88 56.04 -17.71
CA TRP A 168 40.87 55.41 -18.58
C TRP A 168 40.20 54.67 -19.75
N GLY A 169 39.12 53.95 -19.47
CA GLY A 169 38.45 53.09 -20.44
C GLY A 169 37.61 52.00 -19.77
N TYR A 170 37.44 50.85 -20.44
CA TYR A 170 36.64 49.73 -19.95
C TYR A 170 37.47 48.45 -19.86
N LEU A 171 37.24 47.69 -18.80
CA LEU A 171 37.69 46.31 -18.63
C LEU A 171 36.51 45.37 -18.89
N GLN A 172 36.63 44.52 -19.89
CA GLN A 172 35.67 43.45 -20.15
C GLN A 172 36.30 42.11 -19.82
N VAL A 173 35.62 41.34 -18.98
CA VAL A 173 36.02 39.97 -18.65
C VAL A 173 34.88 39.06 -19.04
N GLY A 174 35.17 38.04 -19.86
CA GLY A 174 34.19 37.05 -20.26
C GLY A 174 34.64 35.63 -19.95
N ARG A 175 33.67 34.74 -19.78
CA ARG A 175 33.89 33.30 -19.60
C ARG A 175 33.05 32.51 -20.59
N SER A 176 33.61 31.45 -21.17
CA SER A 176 32.87 30.46 -21.95
C SER A 176 31.91 29.68 -21.06
N LEU A 177 30.69 29.41 -21.53
CA LEU A 177 29.69 28.54 -20.90
C LEU A 177 29.68 27.14 -21.53
N GLN A 178 30.70 26.77 -22.29
CA GLN A 178 30.74 25.48 -22.98
C GLN A 178 30.79 24.30 -22.00
N ASP A 179 31.59 24.42 -20.94
CA ASP A 179 31.66 23.46 -19.82
C ASP A 179 30.28 23.28 -19.15
N PHE A 180 29.57 24.39 -18.94
CA PHE A 180 28.22 24.42 -18.39
C PHE A 180 27.19 23.79 -19.34
N ASP A 181 27.27 24.09 -20.63
CA ASP A 181 26.36 23.55 -21.65
C ASP A 181 26.56 22.05 -21.81
N ASP A 182 27.80 21.56 -21.77
CA ASP A 182 28.11 20.14 -21.86
C ASP A 182 27.67 19.38 -20.58
N TYR A 183 27.81 20.00 -19.41
CA TYR A 183 27.27 19.46 -18.16
C TYR A 183 25.74 19.36 -18.19
N LEU A 184 25.03 20.42 -18.59
CA LEU A 184 23.57 20.39 -18.70
C LEU A 184 23.08 19.39 -19.75
N LYS A 185 23.81 19.22 -20.87
CA LYS A 185 23.50 18.16 -21.85
C LYS A 185 23.60 16.76 -21.22
N ALA A 186 24.63 16.50 -20.42
CA ALA A 186 24.78 15.22 -19.72
C ALA A 186 23.63 14.97 -18.73
N VAL A 187 23.29 15.97 -17.91
CA VAL A 187 22.14 15.90 -16.99
C VAL A 187 20.83 15.64 -17.75
N ARG A 188 20.61 16.34 -18.88
CA ARG A 188 19.43 16.15 -19.72
C ARG A 188 19.34 14.74 -20.29
N TRP A 189 20.46 14.14 -20.73
CA TRP A 189 20.48 12.76 -21.21
C TRP A 189 20.21 11.75 -20.10
N ILE A 190 20.79 11.94 -18.91
CA ILE A 190 20.51 11.11 -17.74
C ILE A 190 19.02 11.16 -17.40
N MET A 191 18.39 12.33 -17.48
CA MET A 191 16.97 12.48 -17.23
C MET A 191 16.11 11.79 -18.31
N LEU A 192 16.45 11.98 -19.59
CA LEU A 192 15.75 11.39 -20.73
C LEU A 192 15.76 9.85 -20.71
N LEU A 193 16.86 9.24 -20.25
CA LEU A 193 17.00 7.79 -20.14
C LEU A 193 16.54 7.26 -18.77
N GLY A 194 16.79 7.99 -17.70
CA GLY A 194 16.44 7.60 -16.34
C GLY A 194 14.94 7.59 -16.09
N LEU A 195 14.20 8.57 -16.62
CA LEU A 195 12.74 8.65 -16.46
C LEU A 195 12.01 7.42 -17.03
N PRO A 196 12.22 6.97 -18.28
CA PRO A 196 11.54 5.77 -18.80
C PRO A 196 11.95 4.50 -18.05
N ILE A 197 13.20 4.37 -17.62
CA ILE A 197 13.64 3.23 -16.79
C ILE A 197 12.87 3.24 -15.46
N ALA A 198 12.81 4.38 -14.77
CA ALA A 198 12.05 4.54 -13.54
C ALA A 198 10.56 4.25 -13.76
N MET A 199 9.98 4.68 -14.88
CA MET A 199 8.58 4.40 -15.24
C MET A 199 8.30 2.91 -15.43
N ILE A 200 9.23 2.16 -16.02
CA ILE A 200 9.10 0.70 -16.13
C ILE A 200 9.09 0.07 -14.73
N PHE A 201 10.01 0.46 -13.86
CA PHE A 201 10.06 -0.04 -12.47
C PHE A 201 8.79 0.30 -11.69
N VAL A 202 8.29 1.53 -11.82
CA VAL A 202 7.03 1.96 -11.21
C VAL A 202 5.85 1.15 -11.76
N GLY A 203 5.79 0.91 -13.07
CA GLY A 203 4.75 0.10 -13.69
C GLY A 203 4.71 -1.35 -13.18
N VAL A 204 5.87 -2.01 -13.13
CA VAL A 204 6.00 -3.38 -12.62
C VAL A 204 5.61 -3.44 -11.13
N SER A 205 6.13 -2.51 -10.33
CA SER A 205 5.84 -2.44 -8.89
C SER A 205 4.34 -2.18 -8.64
N SER A 206 3.75 -1.25 -9.37
CA SER A 206 2.31 -0.92 -9.29
C SER A 206 1.45 -2.13 -9.67
N TRP A 207 1.84 -2.89 -10.71
CA TRP A 207 1.15 -4.10 -11.13
C TRP A 207 1.21 -5.22 -10.08
N CYS A 208 2.36 -5.39 -9.42
CA CYS A 208 2.56 -6.37 -8.36
C CYS A 208 1.72 -6.02 -7.12
N LEU A 209 1.85 -4.79 -6.61
CA LEU A 209 1.12 -4.30 -5.44
C LEU A 209 -0.39 -4.32 -5.65
N ALA A 210 -0.87 -3.91 -6.83
CA ALA A 210 -2.29 -3.99 -7.18
C ALA A 210 -2.81 -5.45 -7.15
N GLY A 211 -1.97 -6.42 -7.51
CA GLY A 211 -2.30 -7.84 -7.41
C GLY A 211 -2.47 -8.30 -5.95
N LEU A 212 -1.51 -7.97 -5.10
CA LEU A 212 -1.53 -8.32 -3.67
C LEU A 212 -2.74 -7.68 -2.95
N ALA A 213 -3.02 -6.40 -3.21
CA ALA A 213 -4.13 -5.69 -2.59
C ALA A 213 -5.51 -6.28 -2.99
N MET A 214 -5.62 -6.82 -4.20
CA MET A 214 -6.89 -7.32 -4.73
C MET A 214 -7.15 -8.79 -4.42
N GLN A 215 -6.12 -9.60 -4.11
CA GLN A 215 -6.28 -11.01 -3.74
C GLN A 215 -7.24 -11.26 -2.57
N PRO A 216 -7.14 -10.58 -1.40
CA PRO A 216 -8.07 -10.82 -0.30
C PRO A 216 -9.50 -10.42 -0.68
N ILE A 217 -9.68 -9.30 -1.39
CA ILE A 217 -10.99 -8.84 -1.86
C ILE A 217 -11.65 -9.89 -2.76
N TYR A 218 -10.87 -10.52 -3.64
CA TYR A 218 -11.37 -11.57 -4.51
C TYR A 218 -11.84 -12.79 -3.73
N GLN A 219 -11.06 -13.24 -2.75
CA GLN A 219 -11.40 -14.39 -1.90
C GLN A 219 -12.68 -14.11 -1.10
N PHE A 220 -12.79 -12.93 -0.48
CA PHE A 220 -14.00 -12.52 0.23
C PHE A 220 -15.22 -12.47 -0.69
N TYR A 221 -15.06 -11.92 -1.90
CA TYR A 221 -16.15 -11.86 -2.87
C TYR A 221 -16.62 -13.26 -3.28
N GLN A 222 -15.69 -14.18 -3.57
CA GLN A 222 -16.03 -15.57 -3.89
C GLN A 222 -16.77 -16.26 -2.74
N GLN A 223 -16.30 -16.09 -1.50
CA GLN A 223 -16.96 -16.63 -0.30
C GLN A 223 -18.37 -16.09 -0.12
N ILE A 224 -18.58 -14.78 -0.31
CA ILE A 224 -19.91 -14.16 -0.25
C ILE A 224 -20.82 -14.73 -1.35
N GLN A 225 -20.31 -14.86 -2.59
CA GLN A 225 -21.10 -15.41 -3.67
C GLN A 225 -21.52 -16.85 -3.40
N GLN A 226 -20.58 -17.69 -2.96
CA GLN A 226 -20.85 -19.07 -2.60
C GLN A 226 -21.87 -19.14 -1.46
N PHE A 227 -21.67 -18.36 -0.39
CA PHE A 227 -22.62 -18.24 0.72
C PHE A 227 -24.04 -17.85 0.26
N THR A 228 -24.16 -16.85 -0.63
CA THR A 228 -25.48 -16.43 -1.13
C THR A 228 -26.14 -17.49 -2.01
N ALA A 229 -25.34 -18.22 -2.80
CA ALA A 229 -25.84 -19.31 -3.64
C ALA A 229 -26.32 -20.48 -2.79
N ASP A 230 -25.52 -20.89 -1.79
CA ASP A 230 -25.82 -21.98 -0.88
C ASP A 230 -27.04 -21.65 -0.02
N ALA A 231 -27.11 -20.43 0.54
CA ALA A 231 -28.29 -19.95 1.27
C ALA A 231 -29.56 -19.99 0.39
N ALA A 232 -29.47 -19.53 -0.86
CA ALA A 232 -30.61 -19.57 -1.78
C ALA A 232 -31.06 -21.01 -2.10
N HIS A 233 -30.11 -21.95 -2.20
CA HIS A 233 -30.40 -23.36 -2.41
C HIS A 233 -31.11 -23.98 -1.18
N GLU A 234 -30.57 -23.77 0.01
CA GLU A 234 -31.12 -24.31 1.25
C GLU A 234 -32.48 -23.69 1.61
N LEU A 235 -32.74 -22.42 1.25
CA LEU A 235 -34.06 -21.80 1.40
C LEU A 235 -35.10 -22.36 0.40
N ARG A 236 -34.68 -22.73 -0.81
CA ARG A 236 -35.58 -23.23 -1.86
C ARG A 236 -36.22 -24.56 -1.50
N THR A 237 -35.48 -25.44 -0.82
CA THR A 237 -35.93 -26.79 -0.46
C THR A 237 -37.17 -26.81 0.45
N PRO A 238 -37.17 -26.17 1.65
CA PRO A 238 -38.36 -26.14 2.51
C PRO A 238 -39.51 -25.37 1.85
N LEU A 239 -39.22 -24.31 1.08
CA LEU A 239 -40.24 -23.55 0.37
C LEU A 239 -40.95 -24.40 -0.70
N ALA A 240 -40.20 -25.18 -1.47
CA ALA A 240 -40.74 -26.11 -2.45
C ALA A 240 -41.57 -27.21 -1.78
N ALA A 241 -41.12 -27.74 -0.64
CA ALA A 241 -41.85 -28.74 0.12
C ALA A 241 -43.18 -28.20 0.67
N ILE A 242 -43.20 -26.99 1.24
CA ILE A 242 -44.43 -26.30 1.68
C ILE A 242 -45.37 -26.12 0.49
N ARG A 243 -44.85 -25.57 -0.62
CA ARG A 243 -45.65 -25.32 -1.82
C ARG A 243 -46.28 -26.61 -2.37
N ALA A 244 -45.50 -27.67 -2.53
CA ALA A 244 -46.00 -28.95 -3.03
C ALA A 244 -47.05 -29.56 -2.09
N THR A 245 -46.83 -29.47 -0.78
CA THR A 245 -47.79 -29.93 0.24
C THR A 245 -49.12 -29.18 0.10
N VAL A 246 -49.08 -27.84 0.06
CA VAL A 246 -50.27 -27.00 -0.09
C VAL A 246 -50.98 -27.25 -1.43
N GLU A 247 -50.25 -27.29 -2.55
CA GLU A 247 -50.83 -27.56 -3.87
C GLU A 247 -51.48 -28.96 -3.94
N SER A 248 -50.87 -29.97 -3.31
CA SER A 248 -51.43 -31.31 -3.24
C SER A 248 -52.73 -31.33 -2.43
N THR A 249 -52.74 -30.69 -1.25
CA THR A 249 -53.94 -30.61 -0.39
C THR A 249 -55.08 -29.86 -1.09
N LEU A 250 -54.79 -28.79 -1.82
CA LEU A 250 -55.80 -28.02 -2.57
C LEU A 250 -56.44 -28.79 -3.73
N ARG A 251 -55.79 -29.84 -4.25
CA ARG A 251 -56.33 -30.70 -5.31
C ARG A 251 -57.27 -31.80 -4.80
N MET A 252 -57.34 -32.02 -3.48
CA MET A 252 -58.20 -33.04 -2.89
C MET A 252 -59.65 -32.56 -2.85
N SER A 253 -60.57 -33.38 -3.36
CA SER A 253 -62.01 -33.03 -3.42
C SER A 253 -62.71 -33.06 -2.06
N LYS A 254 -62.20 -33.85 -1.11
CA LYS A 254 -62.55 -33.86 0.31
C LYS A 254 -61.27 -34.10 1.12
N LEU A 255 -61.13 -33.38 2.23
CA LEU A 255 -60.00 -33.51 3.15
C LEU A 255 -60.55 -33.93 4.52
N SER A 256 -60.11 -35.07 5.04
CA SER A 256 -60.46 -35.48 6.40
C SER A 256 -59.74 -34.60 7.44
N GLU A 257 -60.27 -34.53 8.66
CA GLU A 257 -59.62 -33.79 9.77
C GLU A 257 -58.21 -34.34 10.08
N ILE A 258 -58.03 -35.65 9.95
CA ILE A 258 -56.74 -36.33 10.19
C ILE A 258 -55.70 -35.90 9.12
N GLU A 259 -56.08 -35.91 7.85
CA GLU A 259 -55.21 -35.47 6.75
C GLU A 259 -54.90 -33.97 6.83
N ALA A 260 -55.88 -33.15 7.24
CA ALA A 260 -55.69 -31.73 7.46
C ALA A 260 -54.66 -31.48 8.57
N ARG A 261 -54.78 -32.16 9.72
CA ARG A 261 -53.81 -32.06 10.82
C ARG A 261 -52.42 -32.50 10.38
N SER A 262 -52.29 -33.64 9.69
CA SER A 262 -51.01 -34.13 9.17
C SER A 262 -50.35 -33.13 8.22
N THR A 263 -51.13 -32.56 7.30
CA THR A 263 -50.67 -31.50 6.37
C THR A 263 -50.15 -30.28 7.13
N LEU A 264 -50.92 -29.78 8.12
CA LEU A 264 -50.52 -28.64 8.93
C LEU A 264 -49.27 -28.93 9.76
N GLU A 265 -49.09 -30.15 10.25
CA GLU A 265 -47.85 -30.55 10.94
C GLU A 265 -46.64 -30.55 10.00
N VAL A 266 -46.79 -31.01 8.76
CA VAL A 266 -45.73 -30.92 7.74
C VAL A 266 -45.35 -29.46 7.51
N ILE A 267 -46.34 -28.58 7.28
CA ILE A 267 -46.12 -27.15 7.06
C ILE A 267 -45.44 -26.52 8.28
N LYS A 268 -45.92 -26.81 9.49
CA LYS A 268 -45.35 -26.33 10.76
C LYS A 268 -43.87 -26.71 10.88
N ARG A 269 -43.52 -27.97 10.59
CA ARG A 269 -42.12 -28.44 10.62
C ARG A 269 -41.24 -27.72 9.60
N GLN A 270 -41.72 -27.53 8.37
CA GLN A 270 -40.94 -26.82 7.35
C GLN A 270 -40.78 -25.33 7.65
N ASN A 271 -41.83 -24.68 8.19
CA ASN A 271 -41.75 -23.28 8.60
C ASN A 271 -40.76 -23.08 9.74
N TYR A 272 -40.77 -23.97 10.74
CA TYR A 272 -39.79 -23.95 11.82
C TYR A 272 -38.35 -24.07 11.31
N ARG A 273 -38.09 -25.03 10.40
CA ARG A 273 -36.78 -25.19 9.75
C ARG A 273 -36.35 -23.94 8.98
N LEU A 274 -37.27 -23.30 8.26
CA LEU A 274 -37.00 -22.08 7.53
C LEU A 274 -36.67 -20.91 8.47
N SER A 275 -37.42 -20.75 9.55
CA SER A 275 -37.16 -19.72 10.57
C SER A 275 -35.79 -19.92 11.24
N GLN A 276 -35.43 -21.17 11.56
CA GLN A 276 -34.12 -21.49 12.11
C GLN A 276 -33.01 -21.12 11.11
N LEU A 277 -33.09 -21.56 9.85
CA LEU A 277 -32.11 -21.20 8.82
C LEU A 277 -31.93 -19.69 8.67
N VAL A 278 -33.03 -18.93 8.62
CA VAL A 278 -32.95 -17.46 8.53
C VAL A 278 -32.29 -16.86 9.77
N GLY A 279 -32.62 -17.35 10.97
CA GLY A 279 -31.99 -16.93 12.22
C GLY A 279 -30.49 -17.21 12.23
N ASP A 280 -30.07 -18.39 11.80
CA ASP A 280 -28.68 -18.84 11.67
C ASP A 280 -27.88 -17.93 10.71
N LEU A 281 -28.46 -17.60 9.55
CA LEU A 281 -27.83 -16.71 8.58
C LEU A 281 -27.69 -15.27 9.09
N LEU A 282 -28.72 -14.75 9.77
CA LEU A 282 -28.67 -13.42 10.38
C LEU A 282 -27.64 -13.34 11.50
N LEU A 283 -27.50 -14.40 12.30
CA LEU A 283 -26.50 -14.48 13.35
C LEU A 283 -25.08 -14.44 12.76
N LEU A 284 -24.79 -15.31 11.78
CA LEU A 284 -23.50 -15.33 11.10
C LEU A 284 -23.16 -13.99 10.43
N SER A 285 -24.14 -13.38 9.75
CA SER A 285 -23.96 -12.07 9.10
C SER A 285 -23.61 -10.96 10.10
N ARG A 286 -24.15 -11.01 11.33
CA ARG A 286 -23.84 -10.05 12.39
C ARG A 286 -22.44 -10.28 12.97
N MET A 287 -22.04 -11.53 13.14
CA MET A 287 -20.72 -11.91 13.70
C MET A 287 -19.56 -11.67 12.71
N ASP A 288 -19.80 -11.79 11.41
CA ASP A 288 -18.79 -11.56 10.36
C ASP A 288 -18.25 -10.12 10.29
N ARG A 289 -18.92 -9.17 10.94
CA ARG A 289 -18.44 -7.79 11.05
C ARG A 289 -17.28 -7.72 12.05
N ARG A 290 -16.15 -8.33 11.71
CA ARG A 290 -14.88 -8.22 12.43
C ARG A 290 -14.54 -6.74 12.62
N GLY A 291 -14.45 -6.29 13.87
CA GLY A 291 -13.96 -4.95 14.23
C GLY A 291 -15.01 -3.94 14.68
N LEU A 292 -16.30 -4.27 14.64
CA LEU A 292 -17.23 -3.60 15.56
C LEU A 292 -17.13 -4.34 16.88
N PRO A 293 -16.79 -3.68 17.99
CA PRO A 293 -16.91 -4.32 19.27
C PRO A 293 -18.37 -4.73 19.44
N LEU A 294 -18.64 -6.03 19.40
CA LEU A 294 -19.85 -6.63 19.97
C LEU A 294 -19.81 -6.50 21.51
N GLN A 295 -19.26 -5.40 22.04
CA GLN A 295 -19.27 -5.03 23.45
C GLN A 295 -20.68 -4.70 23.93
N GLN A 296 -21.66 -4.53 23.04
CA GLN A 296 -23.01 -4.18 23.46
C GLN A 296 -23.75 -5.26 24.26
N ASN A 297 -23.23 -6.50 24.40
CA ASN A 297 -23.89 -7.56 25.19
C ASN A 297 -22.94 -8.52 25.95
N LEU A 298 -21.64 -8.25 26.03
CA LEU A 298 -20.67 -9.10 26.76
C LEU A 298 -20.46 -8.68 28.23
N GLU A 299 -21.30 -7.78 28.76
CA GLU A 299 -21.18 -7.24 30.12
C GLU A 299 -21.64 -8.22 31.20
N ASN A 300 -22.42 -9.24 30.83
CA ASN A 300 -22.95 -10.21 31.79
C ASN A 300 -21.90 -11.28 32.12
N GLN A 301 -21.82 -11.62 33.41
CA GLN A 301 -21.11 -12.79 33.87
C GLN A 301 -22.03 -14.01 33.82
N VAL A 302 -21.66 -14.99 33.00
CA VAL A 302 -22.43 -16.24 32.82
C VAL A 302 -21.76 -17.36 33.61
N CYS A 303 -22.53 -18.03 34.46
CA CYS A 303 -22.08 -19.22 35.19
C CYS A 303 -22.10 -20.43 34.24
N LEU A 304 -20.93 -21.00 33.94
CA LEU A 304 -20.86 -22.11 32.98
C LEU A 304 -21.39 -23.42 33.53
N GLN A 305 -21.31 -23.65 34.84
CA GLN A 305 -21.88 -24.83 35.47
C GLN A 305 -23.39 -24.90 35.26
N ASP A 306 -24.09 -23.78 35.49
CA ASP A 306 -25.54 -23.69 35.33
C ASP A 306 -25.92 -23.93 33.85
N LEU A 307 -25.25 -23.21 32.94
CA LEU A 307 -25.47 -23.34 31.49
C LEU A 307 -25.26 -24.78 30.98
N VAL A 308 -24.18 -25.45 31.40
CA VAL A 308 -23.87 -26.83 31.02
C VAL A 308 -24.89 -27.81 31.59
N ASN A 309 -25.36 -27.58 32.82
CA ASN A 309 -26.39 -28.41 33.45
C ASN A 309 -27.74 -28.27 32.75
N ASP A 310 -28.16 -27.05 32.48
CA ASP A 310 -29.44 -26.75 31.83
C ASP A 310 -29.50 -27.39 30.44
N ILE A 311 -28.44 -27.24 29.64
CA ILE A 311 -28.36 -27.85 28.29
C ILE A 311 -28.43 -29.37 28.37
N ALA A 312 -27.69 -29.97 29.30
CA ALA A 312 -27.65 -31.43 29.43
C ALA A 312 -29.00 -31.99 29.89
N GLU A 313 -29.73 -31.27 30.76
CA GLU A 313 -31.07 -31.65 31.21
C GLU A 313 -32.09 -31.50 30.07
N GLU A 314 -32.03 -30.40 29.32
CA GLU A 314 -32.93 -30.14 28.19
C GLU A 314 -32.74 -31.15 27.05
N LEU A 315 -31.49 -31.56 26.77
CA LEU A 315 -31.16 -32.49 25.69
C LEU A 315 -31.18 -33.97 26.13
N ALA A 316 -31.34 -34.28 27.41
CA ALA A 316 -31.42 -35.66 27.91
C ALA A 316 -32.55 -36.47 27.23
N PRO A 317 -33.78 -35.96 27.04
CA PRO A 317 -34.83 -36.68 26.34
C PRO A 317 -34.46 -37.04 24.89
N LEU A 318 -33.70 -36.17 24.21
CA LEU A 318 -33.23 -36.42 22.85
C LEU A 318 -32.20 -37.56 22.81
N ALA A 319 -31.28 -37.60 23.77
CA ALA A 319 -30.31 -38.69 23.91
C ALA A 319 -31.00 -40.03 24.24
N VAL A 320 -32.01 -40.03 25.12
CA VAL A 320 -32.82 -41.22 25.45
C VAL A 320 -33.58 -41.71 24.22
N ALA A 321 -34.21 -40.82 23.45
CA ALA A 321 -34.90 -41.17 22.22
C ALA A 321 -33.96 -41.77 21.15
N ALA A 322 -32.67 -41.41 21.18
CA ALA A 322 -31.63 -41.97 20.32
C ALA A 322 -30.96 -43.24 20.90
N ASN A 323 -31.41 -43.72 22.07
CA ASN A 323 -30.81 -44.84 22.81
C ASN A 323 -29.32 -44.62 23.14
N LEU A 324 -28.98 -43.45 23.69
CA LEU A 324 -27.61 -43.05 24.05
C LEU A 324 -27.45 -42.82 25.55
N GLN A 325 -26.23 -43.03 26.06
CA GLN A 325 -25.84 -42.63 27.40
C GLN A 325 -25.26 -41.21 27.42
N LEU A 326 -26.02 -40.24 27.94
CA LEU A 326 -25.54 -38.88 28.17
C LEU A 326 -24.95 -38.75 29.57
N ASN A 327 -23.65 -38.48 29.65
CA ASN A 327 -22.92 -38.31 30.91
C ASN A 327 -22.44 -36.86 31.09
N ARG A 328 -22.38 -36.42 32.33
CA ARG A 328 -21.83 -35.10 32.73
C ARG A 328 -20.62 -35.32 33.63
N ASN A 329 -19.54 -34.61 33.38
CA ASN A 329 -18.34 -34.60 34.21
C ASN A 329 -17.91 -33.15 34.46
N ILE A 330 -18.37 -32.57 35.57
CA ILE A 330 -18.02 -31.21 35.96
C ILE A 330 -16.86 -31.29 36.95
N GLN A 331 -15.66 -30.90 36.49
CA GLN A 331 -14.41 -30.95 37.24
C GLN A 331 -14.04 -29.54 37.72
N ILE A 332 -14.95 -28.91 38.46
CA ILE A 332 -14.73 -27.58 39.00
C ILE A 332 -15.28 -27.49 40.43
N ASP A 333 -14.42 -27.06 41.35
CA ASP A 333 -14.77 -26.91 42.77
C ASP A 333 -15.51 -25.58 43.07
N GLU A 334 -15.27 -24.53 42.29
CA GLU A 334 -15.89 -23.20 42.44
C GLU A 334 -16.63 -22.75 41.16
N PRO A 335 -17.75 -22.00 41.25
CA PRO A 335 -18.47 -21.50 40.08
C PRO A 335 -17.58 -20.64 39.17
N VAL A 336 -17.45 -21.02 37.90
CA VAL A 336 -16.61 -20.30 36.93
C VAL A 336 -17.50 -19.44 36.06
N LYS A 337 -17.16 -18.14 36.03
CA LYS A 337 -17.90 -17.14 35.27
C LYS A 337 -17.09 -16.64 34.09
N VAL A 338 -17.75 -16.57 32.94
CA VAL A 338 -17.19 -15.96 31.72
C VAL A 338 -17.99 -14.72 31.34
N ARG A 339 -17.32 -13.72 30.76
CA ARG A 339 -18.00 -12.54 30.22
C ARG A 339 -18.59 -12.93 28.88
N GLY A 340 -19.90 -12.80 28.74
CA GLY A 340 -20.57 -13.39 27.60
C GLY A 340 -22.04 -13.07 27.49
N ASN A 341 -22.56 -13.36 26.30
CA ASN A 341 -23.99 -13.46 26.10
C ASN A 341 -24.42 -14.92 26.35
N GLU A 342 -25.25 -15.13 27.36
CA GLU A 342 -25.71 -16.45 27.79
C GLU A 342 -26.40 -17.25 26.66
N GLU A 343 -27.29 -16.62 25.89
CA GLU A 343 -27.99 -17.25 24.77
C GLU A 343 -27.01 -17.75 23.69
N GLN A 344 -25.96 -16.97 23.40
CA GLN A 344 -24.92 -17.37 22.46
C GLN A 344 -24.09 -18.54 23.00
N LEU A 345 -23.62 -18.46 24.24
CA LEU A 345 -22.86 -19.55 24.87
C LEU A 345 -23.68 -20.83 24.94
N TYR A 346 -24.96 -20.72 25.29
CA TYR A 346 -25.91 -21.82 25.34
C TYR A 346 -25.99 -22.48 23.96
N ARG A 347 -26.23 -21.67 22.93
CA ARG A 347 -26.37 -22.15 21.55
C ARG A 347 -25.10 -22.82 21.03
N MET A 348 -23.92 -22.30 21.36
CA MET A 348 -22.65 -22.90 20.99
C MET A 348 -22.50 -24.31 21.57
N VAL A 349 -22.74 -24.49 22.87
CA VAL A 349 -22.62 -25.79 23.54
C VAL A 349 -23.72 -26.75 23.08
N ALA A 350 -24.97 -26.28 22.97
CA ALA A 350 -26.09 -27.07 22.48
C ALA A 350 -25.87 -27.58 21.06
N ASN A 351 -25.31 -26.77 20.15
CA ASN A 351 -24.97 -27.21 18.80
C ASN A 351 -23.99 -28.38 18.78
N LEU A 352 -22.94 -28.33 19.61
CA LEU A 352 -21.96 -29.42 19.70
C LEU A 352 -22.59 -30.68 20.29
N LEU A 353 -23.42 -30.54 21.34
CA LEU A 353 -24.07 -31.68 21.98
C LEU A 353 -25.12 -32.34 21.09
N ILE A 354 -25.91 -31.55 20.35
CA ILE A 354 -26.86 -32.06 19.35
C ILE A 354 -26.11 -32.82 18.24
N ASN A 355 -24.96 -32.32 17.78
CA ASN A 355 -24.14 -33.03 16.81
C ASN A 355 -23.64 -34.37 17.38
N ALA A 356 -23.11 -34.37 18.60
CA ALA A 356 -22.68 -35.60 19.27
C ALA A 356 -23.83 -36.63 19.35
N ILE A 357 -25.03 -36.22 19.75
CA ILE A 357 -26.22 -37.10 19.81
C ILE A 357 -26.60 -37.62 18.42
N HIS A 358 -26.57 -36.78 17.38
CA HIS A 358 -26.99 -37.18 16.04
C HIS A 358 -26.02 -38.11 15.32
N TYR A 359 -24.72 -38.00 15.61
CA TYR A 359 -23.67 -38.77 14.92
C TYR A 359 -23.15 -39.95 15.75
N THR A 360 -23.69 -40.17 16.95
CA THR A 360 -23.45 -41.37 17.75
C THR A 360 -24.48 -42.45 17.44
N PRO A 361 -24.06 -43.68 17.10
CA PRO A 361 -24.99 -44.80 16.92
C PRO A 361 -25.64 -45.21 18.24
N ALA A 362 -26.77 -45.90 18.17
CA ALA A 362 -27.45 -46.45 19.35
C ALA A 362 -26.49 -47.27 20.23
N ASP A 363 -26.72 -47.24 21.55
CA ASP A 363 -25.87 -47.82 22.59
C ASP A 363 -24.51 -47.12 22.79
N GLY A 364 -24.25 -46.04 22.06
CA GLY A 364 -23.07 -45.19 22.26
C GLY A 364 -23.18 -44.25 23.46
N LYS A 365 -22.10 -43.50 23.69
CA LYS A 365 -21.95 -42.58 24.83
C LYS A 365 -21.58 -41.19 24.35
N VAL A 366 -22.20 -40.19 24.98
CA VAL A 366 -21.85 -38.78 24.86
C VAL A 366 -21.52 -38.24 26.24
N THR A 367 -20.39 -37.55 26.39
CA THR A 367 -19.93 -37.00 27.66
C THR A 367 -19.69 -35.51 27.51
N LEU A 368 -20.36 -34.72 28.35
CA LEU A 368 -20.15 -33.28 28.47
C LEU A 368 -19.23 -33.03 29.67
N ILE A 369 -18.04 -32.49 29.39
CA ILE A 369 -16.99 -32.25 30.37
C ILE A 369 -16.79 -30.75 30.52
N LEU A 370 -16.71 -30.28 31.75
CA LEU A 370 -16.42 -28.89 32.09
C LEU A 370 -15.21 -28.87 33.03
N GLU A 371 -14.12 -28.26 32.60
CA GLU A 371 -12.85 -28.20 33.33
C GLU A 371 -12.34 -26.76 33.40
N SER A 372 -11.81 -26.35 34.56
CA SER A 372 -11.19 -25.03 34.74
C SER A 372 -9.67 -25.14 34.72
N CYS A 373 -9.01 -24.28 33.95
CA CYS A 373 -7.56 -24.10 33.94
C CYS A 373 -7.20 -22.68 34.40
N TYR A 374 -5.92 -22.42 34.67
CA TYR A 374 -5.47 -21.15 35.26
C TYR A 374 -5.97 -19.87 34.57
N SER A 375 -6.04 -19.84 33.23
CA SER A 375 -6.41 -18.63 32.47
C SER A 375 -7.60 -18.83 31.53
N TYR A 376 -8.17 -20.03 31.47
CA TYR A 376 -9.27 -20.37 30.58
C TYR A 376 -10.10 -21.52 31.16
N VAL A 377 -11.33 -21.61 30.71
CA VAL A 377 -12.24 -22.72 31.00
C VAL A 377 -12.46 -23.52 29.73
N MET A 378 -12.51 -24.84 29.88
CA MET A 378 -12.70 -25.78 28.78
C MET A 378 -14.05 -26.47 28.90
N ILE A 379 -14.80 -26.47 27.79
CA ILE A 379 -16.01 -27.27 27.65
C ILE A 379 -15.74 -28.30 26.56
N GLN A 380 -15.79 -29.59 26.90
CA GLN A 380 -15.58 -30.67 25.95
C GLN A 380 -16.87 -31.45 25.72
N VAL A 381 -17.18 -31.71 24.46
CA VAL A 381 -18.23 -32.64 24.05
C VAL A 381 -17.54 -33.83 23.40
N GLN A 382 -17.52 -34.96 24.11
CA GLN A 382 -16.94 -36.21 23.65
C GLN A 382 -18.03 -37.18 23.25
N ASP A 383 -17.92 -37.77 22.07
CA ASP A 383 -18.82 -38.78 21.55
C ASP A 383 -18.07 -40.06 21.16
N THR A 384 -18.76 -41.20 21.19
CA THR A 384 -18.28 -42.49 20.65
C THR A 384 -18.90 -42.77 19.28
N GLY A 385 -19.09 -41.72 18.48
CA GLY A 385 -19.78 -41.80 17.20
C GLY A 385 -18.92 -42.28 16.05
N ILE A 386 -19.40 -42.01 14.83
CA ILE A 386 -18.76 -42.44 13.58
C ILE A 386 -17.38 -41.82 13.33
N GLY A 387 -17.03 -40.76 14.07
CA GLY A 387 -15.81 -39.99 13.88
C GLY A 387 -15.76 -39.22 12.56
N ILE A 388 -14.66 -38.50 12.36
CA ILE A 388 -14.44 -37.58 11.24
C ILE A 388 -13.03 -37.86 10.68
N SER A 389 -12.92 -38.04 9.36
CA SER A 389 -11.62 -38.26 8.73
C SER A 389 -10.72 -37.01 8.85
N ILE A 390 -9.40 -37.20 8.78
CA ILE A 390 -8.43 -36.11 8.91
C ILE A 390 -8.56 -35.04 7.81
N GLU A 391 -9.06 -35.42 6.63
CA GLU A 391 -9.30 -34.51 5.51
C GLU A 391 -10.52 -33.63 5.81
N GLU A 392 -11.60 -34.25 6.29
CA GLU A 392 -12.88 -33.60 6.59
C GLU A 392 -12.77 -32.65 7.78
N GLN A 393 -11.94 -32.97 8.79
CA GLN A 393 -11.70 -32.13 9.97
C GLN A 393 -11.27 -30.69 9.62
N LYS A 394 -10.64 -30.48 8.45
CA LYS A 394 -10.23 -29.14 7.98
C LYS A 394 -11.40 -28.29 7.49
N HIS A 395 -12.50 -28.93 7.11
CA HIS A 395 -13.62 -28.32 6.41
C HIS A 395 -14.91 -28.28 7.24
N ILE A 396 -15.04 -29.04 8.34
CA ILE A 396 -16.28 -29.10 9.14
C ILE A 396 -16.74 -27.76 9.75
N PHE A 397 -15.84 -26.77 9.86
CA PHE A 397 -16.17 -25.42 10.31
C PHE A 397 -16.52 -24.46 9.16
N GLU A 398 -16.46 -24.92 7.90
CA GLU A 398 -16.93 -24.18 6.74
C GLU A 398 -18.46 -24.17 6.69
N ARG A 399 -19.02 -23.07 6.17
CA ARG A 399 -20.48 -22.90 6.08
C ARG A 399 -21.07 -23.87 5.09
N PHE A 400 -22.22 -24.44 5.45
CA PHE A 400 -22.96 -25.42 4.64
C PHE A 400 -22.19 -26.73 4.37
N TYR A 401 -21.01 -26.91 4.97
CA TYR A 401 -20.19 -28.10 4.76
C TYR A 401 -20.78 -29.32 5.47
N ARG A 402 -20.76 -30.47 4.79
CA ARG A 402 -21.28 -31.75 5.29
C ARG A 402 -20.50 -32.92 4.70
N VAL A 403 -19.97 -33.78 5.58
CA VAL A 403 -19.12 -34.95 5.24
C VAL A 403 -19.83 -35.98 4.33
N ASN A 404 -21.17 -36.06 4.35
CA ASN A 404 -21.94 -36.96 3.47
C ASN A 404 -23.38 -36.44 3.27
N SER A 405 -23.71 -35.95 2.06
CA SER A 405 -25.02 -35.33 1.73
C SER A 405 -26.20 -36.32 1.68
N ASP A 406 -25.95 -37.61 1.48
CA ASP A 406 -27.02 -38.61 1.26
C ASP A 406 -27.58 -39.24 2.54
N ARG A 407 -26.76 -39.55 3.55
CA ARG A 407 -27.25 -40.03 4.87
C ARG A 407 -27.84 -38.91 5.74
N SER A 408 -27.42 -37.67 5.50
CA SER A 408 -27.67 -36.54 6.38
C SER A 408 -28.97 -35.76 6.07
N ARG A 409 -29.67 -36.10 4.98
CA ARG A 409 -31.04 -35.59 4.73
C ARG A 409 -32.05 -36.01 5.81
N LYS A 410 -31.79 -37.10 6.54
CA LYS A 410 -32.63 -37.55 7.67
C LYS A 410 -32.40 -36.75 8.96
N SER A 411 -31.18 -36.27 9.24
CA SER A 411 -30.84 -35.51 10.45
C SER A 411 -31.12 -34.01 10.36
N GLY A 412 -31.41 -33.48 9.16
CA GLY A 412 -32.11 -32.20 9.00
C GLY A 412 -31.32 -30.90 9.23
N GLY A 413 -30.02 -30.96 9.57
CA GLY A 413 -29.18 -29.78 9.74
C GLY A 413 -28.72 -29.14 8.42
N PHE A 414 -28.56 -27.81 8.41
CA PHE A 414 -28.11 -27.03 7.24
C PHE A 414 -26.58 -26.89 7.12
N GLY A 415 -25.79 -27.50 8.01
CA GLY A 415 -24.33 -27.33 8.02
C GLY A 415 -23.88 -25.95 8.53
N LEU A 416 -24.69 -25.28 9.36
CA LEU A 416 -24.37 -23.98 9.96
C LEU A 416 -24.01 -24.05 11.44
N GLY A 417 -24.30 -25.16 12.13
CA GLY A 417 -24.10 -25.29 13.58
C GLY A 417 -22.64 -25.13 14.03
N LEU A 418 -21.70 -25.83 13.38
CA LEU A 418 -20.26 -25.71 13.69
C LEU A 418 -19.68 -24.32 13.33
N PRO A 419 -19.96 -23.75 12.14
CA PRO A 419 -19.58 -22.37 11.83
C PRO A 419 -20.09 -21.34 12.84
N ILE A 420 -21.35 -21.49 13.31
CA ILE A 420 -21.94 -20.61 14.33
C ILE A 420 -21.22 -20.77 15.66
N SER A 421 -20.95 -22.01 16.07
CA SER A 421 -20.22 -22.29 17.31
C SER A 421 -18.84 -21.64 17.27
N MET A 422 -18.11 -21.77 16.15
CA MET A 422 -16.81 -21.13 15.96
C MET A 422 -16.91 -19.60 16.03
N ALA A 423 -17.90 -19.01 15.35
CA ALA A 423 -18.10 -17.56 15.37
C ALA A 423 -18.45 -17.03 16.77
N ILE A 424 -19.22 -17.79 17.56
CA ILE A 424 -19.53 -17.46 18.95
C ILE A 424 -18.27 -17.54 19.81
N ALA A 425 -17.46 -18.59 19.69
CA ALA A 425 -16.22 -18.72 20.42
C ALA A 425 -15.26 -17.55 20.11
N GLU A 426 -15.07 -17.23 18.82
CA GLU A 426 -14.24 -16.09 18.39
C GLU A 426 -14.76 -14.76 18.97
N ALA A 427 -16.08 -14.54 18.96
CA ALA A 427 -16.70 -13.34 19.54
C ALA A 427 -16.49 -13.22 21.06
N HIS A 428 -16.30 -14.34 21.76
CA HIS A 428 -15.97 -14.42 23.19
C HIS A 428 -14.46 -14.54 23.45
N GLN A 429 -13.61 -14.23 22.46
CA GLN A 429 -12.14 -14.31 22.56
C GLN A 429 -11.62 -15.73 22.88
N GLY A 430 -12.41 -16.74 22.55
CA GLY A 430 -12.09 -18.15 22.69
C GLY A 430 -11.79 -18.84 21.38
N ASP A 431 -11.64 -20.18 21.43
CA ASP A 431 -11.45 -21.03 20.26
C ASP A 431 -12.18 -22.37 20.40
N ILE A 432 -12.45 -23.02 19.26
CA ILE A 432 -12.98 -24.39 19.19
C ILE A 432 -11.99 -25.27 18.43
N LYS A 433 -11.74 -26.46 18.98
CA LYS A 433 -10.92 -27.51 18.36
C LYS A 433 -11.70 -28.81 18.25
N VAL A 434 -11.28 -29.63 17.29
CA VAL A 434 -11.79 -30.99 17.11
C VAL A 434 -10.62 -31.97 17.13
N GLU A 435 -10.81 -33.08 17.82
CA GLU A 435 -9.96 -34.26 17.76
C GLU A 435 -10.87 -35.45 17.46
N SER A 436 -10.62 -36.16 16.36
CA SER A 436 -11.48 -37.26 15.96
C SER A 436 -10.72 -38.31 15.18
N GLU A 437 -11.16 -39.56 15.31
CA GLU A 437 -10.70 -40.69 14.53
C GLU A 437 -11.92 -41.48 14.04
N LEU A 438 -11.89 -41.92 12.78
CA LEU A 438 -12.97 -42.70 12.18
C LEU A 438 -13.31 -43.92 13.04
N ASP A 439 -14.60 -44.14 13.26
CA ASP A 439 -15.20 -45.22 14.06
C ASP A 439 -14.77 -45.26 15.54
N LYS A 440 -14.08 -44.23 16.04
CA LYS A 440 -13.75 -44.07 17.47
C LYS A 440 -14.43 -42.90 18.14
N GLY A 441 -15.06 -42.02 17.36
CA GLY A 441 -15.78 -40.85 17.84
C GLY A 441 -15.01 -39.55 17.71
N SER A 442 -15.52 -38.51 18.38
CA SER A 442 -14.98 -37.15 18.28
C SER A 442 -14.97 -36.46 19.63
N THR A 443 -14.06 -35.53 19.80
CA THR A 443 -14.00 -34.61 20.94
C THR A 443 -13.93 -33.20 20.42
N PHE A 444 -14.96 -32.42 20.67
CA PHE A 444 -14.96 -30.98 20.42
C PHE A 444 -14.61 -30.25 21.71
N THR A 445 -13.59 -29.40 21.67
CA THR A 445 -13.12 -28.63 22.84
C THR A 445 -13.31 -27.15 22.58
N ILE A 446 -14.15 -26.50 23.38
CA ILE A 446 -14.29 -25.04 23.44
C ILE A 446 -13.37 -24.53 24.54
N ARG A 447 -12.62 -23.46 24.28
CA ARG A 447 -11.80 -22.76 25.27
C ARG A 447 -12.24 -21.31 25.35
N LEU A 448 -12.58 -20.84 26.54
CA LEU A 448 -13.00 -19.45 26.81
C LEU A 448 -12.10 -18.82 27.87
N PRO A 449 -11.73 -17.54 27.76
CA PRO A 449 -11.00 -16.86 28.81
C PRO A 449 -11.88 -16.68 30.06
N ILE A 450 -11.33 -16.92 31.24
CA ILE A 450 -12.02 -16.67 32.50
C ILE A 450 -12.05 -15.17 32.74
N SER A 451 -13.19 -14.67 33.22
CA SER A 451 -13.28 -13.29 33.68
C SER A 451 -12.72 -13.18 35.08
N ASN A 452 -11.55 -12.54 35.22
CA ASN A 452 -11.09 -12.05 36.52
C ASN A 452 -12.07 -11.03 37.12
#